data_AF-A0AA38SC78-F1
#
_entry.id   AF-A0AA38SC78-F1
#
_cell.length_a   1.000
_cell.length_b   1.000
_cell.length_c   1.000
_cell.angle_alpha   90.00
_cell.angle_beta   90.00
_cell.angle_gamma   90.00
#
_symmetry.space_group_name_H-M   'P 1'
#
loop_
_entity.id
_entity.type
_entity.pdbx_description
1 polymer ?
#
loop_
_entity_poly.entity_id
_entity_poly.type
_entity_poly.pdbx_seq_one_letter_code
_entity_poly.pdbx_strand_id
1 'polypeptide(L)'
;MKLLCVTILKLASMILPLNGWPELLRFAFDYSKSDSPNLQESKFLILASLSQFKGQTLISSMEDIHQVCLECLTSTSRSLDVKLAASSAVASFIQVFSHSGGDLMLFQDVLRAMMKTLKEALNSQQEAAAQELLKLLIELGEAVPGFFRRELDEVLEHMMQIATTETLKEGTRHLAIGFLITLVEAREREPMMRELIDEKGMAPCPT
;
A
#
# COMPACT_ATOMS: atom_id res chain seq x y z
N MET A 1 -14.34 17.23 3.39
CA MET A 1 -14.87 15.94 2.91
C MET A 1 -14.36 14.75 3.74
N LYS A 2 -13.07 14.72 4.14
CA LYS A 2 -12.51 13.67 5.03
C LYS A 2 -13.31 13.41 6.31
N LEU A 3 -13.83 14.45 6.98
CA LEU A 3 -14.70 14.28 8.15
C LEU A 3 -15.97 13.46 7.86
N LEU A 4 -16.59 13.69 6.70
CA LEU A 4 -17.78 12.97 6.27
C LEU A 4 -17.45 11.49 6.04
N CYS A 5 -16.30 11.20 5.40
CA CYS A 5 -15.82 9.82 5.28
C CYS A 5 -15.62 9.19 6.65
N VAL A 6 -14.92 9.85 7.58
CA VAL A 6 -14.72 9.33 8.95
C VAL A 6 -16.05 9.05 9.66
N THR A 7 -17.04 9.93 9.54
CA THR A 7 -18.37 9.71 10.14
C THR A 7 -19.12 8.56 9.47
N ILE A 8 -19.14 8.50 8.14
CA ILE A 8 -19.75 7.39 7.38
C ILE A 8 -19.09 6.07 7.76
N LEU A 9 -17.76 6.05 7.86
CA LEU A 9 -16.98 4.87 8.24
C LEU A 9 -17.27 4.41 9.66
N LYS A 10 -17.45 5.35 10.59
CA LYS A 10 -17.79 5.05 11.98
C LYS A 10 -19.23 4.57 12.16
N LEU A 11 -20.15 4.98 11.30
CA LEU A 11 -21.50 4.42 11.24
C LEU A 11 -21.48 3.05 10.56
N ALA A 12 -20.75 2.93 9.47
CA ALA A 12 -20.60 1.70 8.72
C ALA A 12 -19.98 0.61 9.59
N SER A 13 -18.99 0.90 10.43
CA SER A 13 -18.40 -0.08 11.35
C SER A 13 -19.41 -0.69 12.34
N MET A 14 -20.46 0.05 12.71
CA MET A 14 -21.54 -0.47 13.58
C MET A 14 -22.55 -1.33 12.83
N ILE A 15 -22.78 -1.05 11.54
CA ILE A 15 -23.90 -1.61 10.77
C ILE A 15 -23.44 -2.71 9.80
N LEU A 16 -22.21 -2.63 9.30
CA LEU A 16 -21.63 -3.59 8.36
C LEU A 16 -21.63 -5.02 8.89
N PRO A 17 -21.27 -5.32 10.16
CA PRO A 17 -21.31 -6.69 10.68
C PRO A 17 -22.69 -7.34 10.56
N LEU A 18 -23.76 -6.55 10.48
CA LEU A 18 -25.15 -6.99 10.33
C LEU A 18 -25.63 -7.04 8.87
N ASN A 19 -24.74 -6.86 7.88
CA ASN A 19 -25.08 -6.71 6.46
C ASN A 19 -26.02 -5.52 6.15
N GLY A 20 -26.10 -4.52 7.03
CA GLY A 20 -27.13 -3.49 6.96
C GLY A 20 -26.92 -2.35 5.95
N TRP A 21 -25.93 -2.41 5.05
CA TRP A 21 -25.67 -1.31 4.10
C TRP A 21 -25.08 -1.75 2.74
N PRO A 22 -25.86 -2.46 1.90
CA PRO A 22 -25.42 -2.91 0.57
C PRO A 22 -25.15 -1.76 -0.41
N GLU A 23 -25.82 -0.63 -0.27
CA GLU A 23 -25.62 0.56 -1.10
C GLU A 23 -24.23 1.16 -0.93
N LEU A 24 -23.66 1.09 0.27
CA LEU A 24 -22.30 1.57 0.54
C LEU A 24 -21.26 0.73 -0.20
N LEU A 25 -21.45 -0.59 -0.25
CA LEU A 25 -20.61 -1.48 -1.05
C LEU A 25 -20.73 -1.14 -2.53
N ARG A 26 -21.96 -1.04 -3.06
CA ARG A 26 -22.19 -0.66 -4.45
C ARG A 26 -21.54 0.68 -4.78
N PHE A 27 -21.63 1.67 -3.91
CA PHE A 27 -20.99 2.97 -4.08
C PHE A 27 -19.46 2.90 -4.10
N ALA A 28 -18.87 2.07 -3.23
CA ALA A 28 -17.43 1.88 -3.17
C ALA A 28 -16.88 1.16 -4.42
N PHE A 29 -17.68 0.26 -4.99
CA PHE A 29 -17.38 -0.51 -6.22
C PHE A 29 -17.88 0.14 -7.51
N ASP A 30 -18.60 1.26 -7.45
CA ASP A 30 -19.06 1.95 -8.65
C ASP A 30 -17.91 2.77 -9.23
N TYR A 31 -17.31 2.28 -10.31
CA TYR A 31 -16.14 2.90 -10.94
C TYR A 31 -16.55 3.76 -12.14
N SER A 32 -17.14 4.91 -11.84
CA SER A 32 -17.48 5.92 -12.85
C SER A 32 -16.23 6.68 -13.31
N LYS A 33 -16.04 6.78 -14.62
CA LYS A 33 -14.91 7.51 -15.24
C LYS A 33 -15.01 9.03 -15.08
N SER A 34 -16.18 9.57 -14.73
CA SER A 34 -16.45 11.01 -14.64
C SER A 34 -16.47 11.57 -13.21
N ASP A 35 -15.98 10.81 -12.24
CA ASP A 35 -16.07 11.22 -10.84
C ASP A 35 -15.09 12.34 -10.48
N SER A 36 -15.53 13.25 -9.61
CA SER A 36 -14.64 14.28 -9.04
C SER A 36 -13.51 13.64 -8.21
N PRO A 37 -12.30 14.23 -8.15
CA PRO A 37 -11.17 13.68 -7.39
C PRO A 37 -11.52 13.41 -5.92
N ASN A 38 -12.26 14.31 -5.28
CA ASN A 38 -12.67 14.15 -3.89
C ASN A 38 -13.63 12.96 -3.68
N LEU A 39 -14.48 12.67 -4.67
CA LEU A 39 -15.38 11.52 -4.63
C LEU A 39 -14.60 10.21 -4.80
N GLN A 40 -13.61 10.21 -5.71
CA GLN A 40 -12.74 9.06 -5.92
C GLN A 40 -11.90 8.75 -4.68
N GLU A 41 -11.29 9.78 -4.07
CA GLU A 41 -10.60 9.67 -2.78
C GLU A 41 -11.53 9.04 -1.72
N SER A 42 -12.76 9.54 -1.61
CA SER A 42 -13.75 9.04 -0.65
C SER A 42 -14.09 7.56 -0.87
N LYS A 43 -14.24 7.11 -2.13
CA LYS A 43 -14.49 5.70 -2.47
C LYS A 43 -13.35 4.80 -2.00
N PHE A 44 -12.10 5.19 -2.25
CA PHE A 44 -10.95 4.40 -1.80
C PHE A 44 -10.81 4.37 -0.27
N LEU A 45 -11.06 5.48 0.43
CA LEU A 45 -11.09 5.50 1.90
C LEU A 45 -12.16 4.57 2.47
N ILE A 46 -13.32 4.50 1.82
CA ILE A 46 -14.39 3.57 2.17
C ILE A 46 -13.96 2.13 1.92
N LEU A 47 -13.38 1.82 0.75
CA LEU A 47 -12.82 0.50 0.45
C LEU A 47 -11.76 0.06 1.47
N ALA A 48 -10.84 0.94 1.83
CA ALA A 48 -9.79 0.68 2.82
C ALA A 48 -10.39 0.25 4.16
N SER A 49 -11.40 0.96 4.63
CA SER A 49 -12.05 0.63 5.90
C SER A 49 -12.92 -0.62 5.81
N LEU A 50 -13.59 -0.84 4.67
CA LEU A 50 -14.38 -2.06 4.44
C LEU A 50 -13.53 -3.33 4.54
N SER A 51 -12.27 -3.28 4.09
CA SER A 51 -11.32 -4.39 4.24
C SER A 51 -11.16 -4.83 5.70
N GLN A 52 -11.12 -3.87 6.64
CA GLN A 52 -10.93 -4.15 8.07
C GLN A 52 -12.15 -4.81 8.72
N PHE A 53 -13.37 -4.55 8.23
CA PHE A 53 -14.60 -5.07 8.82
C PHE A 53 -15.12 -6.35 8.14
N LYS A 54 -14.86 -6.51 6.84
CA LYS A 54 -15.41 -7.59 6.01
C LYS A 54 -14.39 -8.23 5.08
N GLY A 55 -13.13 -8.26 5.48
CA GLY A 55 -12.04 -8.85 4.72
C GLY A 55 -12.39 -10.16 4.02
N GLN A 56 -12.99 -11.10 4.77
CA GLN A 56 -13.37 -12.41 4.26
C GLN A 56 -14.47 -12.39 3.19
N THR A 57 -15.44 -11.45 3.27
CA THR A 57 -16.46 -11.28 2.24
C THR A 57 -15.88 -10.66 0.97
N LEU A 58 -14.84 -9.83 1.12
CA LEU A 58 -14.21 -9.09 0.04
C LEU A 58 -13.15 -9.90 -0.72
N ILE A 59 -12.74 -11.07 -0.20
CA ILE A 59 -11.86 -12.02 -0.93
C ILE A 59 -12.44 -12.35 -2.31
N SER A 60 -13.76 -12.51 -2.41
CA SER A 60 -14.43 -12.84 -3.68
C SER A 60 -14.35 -11.73 -4.74
N SER A 61 -14.02 -10.49 -4.32
CA SER A 61 -13.89 -9.31 -5.19
C SER A 61 -12.43 -8.83 -5.26
N MET A 62 -11.46 -9.67 -4.88
CA MET A 62 -10.05 -9.29 -4.80
C MET A 62 -9.49 -8.83 -6.15
N GLU A 63 -9.85 -9.50 -7.24
CA GLU A 63 -9.42 -9.13 -8.60
C GLU A 63 -9.98 -7.76 -9.02
N ASP A 64 -11.26 -7.48 -8.72
CA ASP A 64 -11.88 -6.19 -9.01
C ASP A 64 -11.19 -5.06 -8.24
N ILE A 65 -10.92 -5.28 -6.95
CA ILE A 65 -10.24 -4.32 -6.08
C ILE A 65 -8.82 -4.06 -6.61
N HIS A 66 -8.09 -5.12 -6.94
CA HIS A 66 -6.75 -5.02 -7.53
C HIS A 66 -6.78 -4.18 -8.80
N GLN A 67 -7.64 -4.52 -9.77
CA GLN A 67 -7.72 -3.86 -11.06
C GLN A 67 -7.97 -2.36 -10.90
N VAL A 68 -8.94 -2.00 -10.07
CA VAL A 68 -9.33 -0.61 -9.84
C VAL A 68 -8.20 0.19 -9.24
N CYS A 69 -7.55 -0.36 -8.22
CA CYS A 69 -6.48 0.35 -7.55
C CYS A 69 -5.28 0.51 -8.50
N LEU A 70 -4.97 -0.51 -9.29
CA LEU A 70 -3.92 -0.46 -10.30
C LEU A 70 -4.24 0.58 -11.39
N GLU A 71 -5.46 0.60 -11.92
CA GLU A 71 -5.92 1.61 -12.88
C GLU A 71 -5.78 3.03 -12.30
N CYS A 72 -6.12 3.21 -11.02
CA CYS A 72 -5.99 4.50 -10.36
C CYS A 72 -4.52 4.94 -10.21
N LEU A 73 -3.65 4.04 -9.76
CA LEU A 73 -2.24 4.33 -9.51
C LEU A 73 -1.45 4.56 -10.80
N THR A 74 -1.80 3.85 -11.88
CA THR A 74 -1.12 3.96 -13.17
C THR A 74 -1.60 5.13 -14.02
N SER A 75 -2.78 5.70 -13.70
CA SER A 75 -3.34 6.82 -14.45
C SER A 75 -2.58 8.13 -14.25
N THR A 76 -2.19 8.75 -15.36
CA THR A 76 -1.52 10.07 -15.39
C THR A 76 -2.47 11.22 -15.07
N SER A 77 -3.79 11.03 -15.21
CA SER A 77 -4.78 12.09 -14.97
C SER A 77 -5.26 12.18 -13.53
N ARG A 78 -4.90 11.22 -12.66
CA ARG A 78 -5.31 11.19 -11.25
C ARG A 78 -4.37 12.00 -10.39
N SER A 79 -4.93 12.75 -9.43
CA SER A 79 -4.14 13.51 -8.45
C SER A 79 -3.44 12.58 -7.47
N LEU A 80 -2.36 13.08 -6.84
CA LEU A 80 -1.64 12.32 -5.82
C LEU A 80 -2.54 11.94 -4.64
N ASP A 81 -3.48 12.79 -4.23
CA ASP A 81 -4.42 12.46 -3.14
C ASP A 81 -5.26 11.21 -3.44
N VAL A 82 -5.73 11.06 -4.69
CA VAL A 82 -6.51 9.89 -5.09
C VAL A 82 -5.62 8.65 -5.19
N LYS A 83 -4.39 8.81 -5.69
CA LYS A 83 -3.39 7.72 -5.72
C LYS A 83 -2.99 7.28 -4.31
N LEU A 84 -2.87 8.21 -3.36
CA LEU A 84 -2.62 7.91 -1.94
C LEU A 84 -3.79 7.15 -1.33
N ALA A 85 -5.03 7.60 -1.55
CA ALA A 85 -6.19 6.89 -1.04
C ALA A 85 -6.29 5.47 -1.61
N ALA A 86 -6.01 5.29 -2.92
CA ALA A 86 -5.93 3.96 -3.54
C ALA A 86 -4.81 3.10 -2.94
N SER A 87 -3.64 3.69 -2.68
CA SER A 87 -2.53 3.01 -2.01
C SER A 87 -2.94 2.52 -0.62
N SER A 88 -3.57 3.38 0.18
CA SER A 88 -4.05 3.03 1.52
C SER A 88 -5.11 1.92 1.47
N ALA A 89 -6.00 1.94 0.48
CA ALA A 89 -6.97 0.87 0.27
C ALA A 89 -6.27 -0.46 0.02
N VAL A 90 -5.34 -0.51 -0.93
CA VAL A 90 -4.62 -1.74 -1.25
C VAL A 90 -3.78 -2.25 -0.09
N ALA A 91 -3.07 -1.38 0.63
CA ALA A 91 -2.30 -1.79 1.79
C ALA A 91 -3.19 -2.45 2.85
N SER A 92 -4.38 -1.88 3.10
CA SER A 92 -5.35 -2.47 4.04
C SER A 92 -5.82 -3.86 3.58
N PHE A 93 -6.06 -4.03 2.26
CA PHE A 93 -6.42 -5.33 1.69
C PHE A 93 -5.30 -6.36 1.77
N ILE A 94 -4.05 -5.98 1.43
CA ILE A 94 -2.88 -6.87 1.53
C ILE A 94 -2.74 -7.40 2.96
N GLN A 95 -2.85 -6.53 3.97
CA GLN A 95 -2.79 -6.93 5.37
C GLN A 95 -3.86 -7.98 5.70
N VAL A 96 -5.12 -7.71 5.34
CA VAL A 96 -6.24 -8.62 5.57
C VAL A 96 -6.03 -9.97 4.87
N PHE A 97 -5.64 -9.97 3.60
CA PHE A 97 -5.48 -11.20 2.82
C PHE A 97 -4.27 -12.02 3.25
N SER A 98 -3.21 -11.38 3.75
CA SER A 98 -2.07 -12.08 4.33
C SER A 98 -2.47 -12.96 5.51
N HIS A 99 -3.44 -12.53 6.33
CA HIS A 99 -3.94 -13.33 7.46
C HIS A 99 -4.83 -14.50 7.02
N SER A 100 -5.48 -14.37 5.86
CA SER A 100 -6.38 -15.39 5.31
C SER A 100 -5.68 -16.38 4.35
N GLY A 101 -4.35 -16.28 4.17
CA GLY A 101 -3.58 -17.14 3.26
C GLY A 101 -3.79 -16.84 1.77
N GLY A 102 -4.19 -15.61 1.43
CA GLY A 102 -4.42 -15.19 0.05
C GLY A 102 -3.12 -15.05 -0.76
N ASP A 103 -3.25 -15.16 -2.09
CA ASP A 103 -2.11 -14.99 -2.99
C ASP A 103 -1.74 -13.50 -3.14
N LEU A 104 -0.75 -13.07 -2.37
CA LEU A 104 -0.22 -11.71 -2.40
C LEU A 104 0.54 -11.38 -3.71
N MET A 105 0.80 -12.39 -4.56
CA MET A 105 1.46 -12.17 -5.86
C MET A 105 0.64 -11.29 -6.79
N LEU A 106 -0.68 -11.28 -6.62
CA LEU A 106 -1.59 -10.43 -7.40
C LEU A 106 -1.23 -8.95 -7.25
N PHE A 107 -0.75 -8.51 -6.08
CA PHE A 107 -0.52 -7.09 -5.78
C PHE A 107 0.91 -6.59 -6.09
N GLN A 108 1.76 -7.40 -6.72
CA GLN A 108 3.16 -7.02 -6.99
C GLN A 108 3.28 -5.88 -8.01
N ASP A 109 2.40 -5.84 -9.02
CA ASP A 109 2.29 -4.70 -9.94
C ASP A 109 1.79 -3.42 -9.25
N VAL A 110 0.92 -3.56 -8.24
CA VAL A 110 0.47 -2.44 -7.41
C VAL A 110 1.62 -1.88 -6.57
N LEU A 111 2.47 -2.72 -5.97
CA LEU A 111 3.67 -2.25 -5.27
C LEU A 111 4.56 -1.41 -6.20
N ARG A 112 4.82 -1.88 -7.42
CA ARG A 112 5.58 -1.11 -8.42
C ARG A 112 4.89 0.21 -8.77
N ALA A 113 3.56 0.23 -8.87
CA ALA A 113 2.80 1.45 -9.13
C ALA A 113 2.86 2.44 -7.94
N MET A 114 2.87 1.94 -6.69
CA MET A 114 3.11 2.75 -5.49
C MET A 114 4.52 3.34 -5.50
N MET A 115 5.55 2.54 -5.80
CA MET A 115 6.94 3.02 -5.91
C MET A 115 7.09 4.09 -7.00
N LYS A 116 6.39 3.95 -8.13
CA LYS A 116 6.34 4.98 -9.17
C LYS A 116 5.65 6.25 -8.69
N THR A 117 4.55 6.12 -7.95
CA THR A 117 3.83 7.26 -7.35
C THR A 117 4.71 8.00 -6.34
N LEU A 118 5.51 7.28 -5.55
CA LEU A 118 6.49 7.86 -4.63
C LEU A 118 7.52 8.71 -5.38
N LYS A 119 8.10 8.17 -6.45
CA LYS A 119 9.04 8.90 -7.32
C LYS A 119 8.39 10.15 -7.93
N GLU A 120 7.16 10.03 -8.43
CA GLU A 120 6.39 11.14 -8.99
C GLU A 120 6.19 12.27 -7.96
N ALA A 121 5.82 11.91 -6.72
CA ALA A 121 5.63 12.86 -5.64
C ALA A 121 6.93 13.59 -5.28
N LEU A 122 8.04 12.86 -5.16
CA LEU A 122 9.37 13.43 -4.87
C LEU A 122 9.85 14.36 -5.98
N ASN A 123 9.76 13.93 -7.24
CA ASN A 123 10.16 14.73 -8.40
C ASN A 123 9.31 16.00 -8.56
N SER A 124 8.06 15.96 -8.11
CA SER A 124 7.14 17.11 -8.13
C SER A 124 7.24 18.00 -6.88
N GLN A 125 8.23 17.77 -6.00
CA GLN A 125 8.39 18.45 -4.70
C GLN A 125 7.17 18.33 -3.76
N GLN A 126 6.29 17.36 -4.01
CA GLN A 126 5.13 17.06 -3.17
C GLN A 126 5.51 16.12 -2.04
N GLU A 127 6.50 16.52 -1.23
CA GLU A 127 7.07 15.68 -0.19
C GLU A 127 6.07 15.28 0.89
N ALA A 128 5.02 16.09 1.15
CA ALA A 128 3.97 15.69 2.08
C ALA A 128 3.26 14.40 1.62
N ALA A 129 2.94 14.31 0.33
CA ALA A 129 2.36 13.09 -0.26
C ALA A 129 3.36 11.93 -0.24
N ALA A 130 4.62 12.19 -0.56
CA ALA A 130 5.68 11.18 -0.48
C ALA A 130 5.83 10.61 0.94
N GLN A 131 5.79 11.47 1.97
CA GLN A 131 5.87 11.05 3.37
C GLN A 131 4.67 10.20 3.78
N GLU A 132 3.45 10.53 3.35
CA GLU A 132 2.28 9.68 3.61
C GLU A 132 2.43 8.29 2.97
N LEU A 133 2.95 8.23 1.74
CA LEU A 133 3.19 6.96 1.06
C LEU A 133 4.32 6.15 1.72
N LEU A 134 5.38 6.80 2.20
CA LEU A 134 6.46 6.16 2.94
C LEU A 134 5.96 5.56 4.27
N LYS A 135 5.12 6.29 5.01
CA LYS A 135 4.48 5.77 6.23
C LYS A 135 3.64 4.52 5.93
N LEU A 136 2.85 4.57 4.86
CA LEU A 136 2.07 3.42 4.43
C LEU A 136 2.94 2.20 4.10
N LEU A 137 4.09 2.42 3.44
CA LEU A 137 5.04 1.35 3.14
C LEU A 137 5.67 0.77 4.42
N ILE A 138 5.96 1.62 5.41
CA ILE A 138 6.44 1.18 6.74
C ILE A 138 5.39 0.29 7.41
N GLU A 139 4.14 0.76 7.52
CA GLU A 139 3.03 0.00 8.09
C GLU A 139 2.85 -1.36 7.40
N LEU A 140 3.01 -1.39 6.07
CA LEU A 140 2.95 -2.63 5.30
C LEU A 140 4.15 -3.55 5.56
N GLY A 141 5.35 -2.99 5.71
CA GLY A 141 6.57 -3.73 6.07
C GLY A 141 6.51 -4.34 7.46
N GLU A 142 5.89 -3.65 8.41
CA GLU A 142 5.64 -4.16 9.77
C GLU A 142 4.62 -5.30 9.77
N ALA A 143 3.53 -5.15 9.00
CA ALA A 143 2.42 -6.10 9.01
C ALA A 143 2.64 -7.32 8.11
N VAL A 144 3.25 -7.13 6.93
CA VAL A 144 3.40 -8.17 5.89
C VAL A 144 4.78 -8.06 5.22
N PRO A 145 5.89 -8.31 5.95
CA PRO A 145 7.24 -8.14 5.41
C PRO A 145 7.53 -9.02 4.18
N GLY A 146 6.95 -10.22 4.14
CA GLY A 146 7.06 -11.14 3.01
C GLY A 146 6.56 -10.57 1.67
N PHE A 147 5.70 -9.54 1.69
CA PHE A 147 5.18 -8.90 0.49
C PHE A 147 6.28 -8.26 -0.37
N PHE A 148 7.34 -7.75 0.26
CA PHE A 148 8.44 -7.06 -0.42
C PHE A 148 9.48 -8.02 -1.01
N ARG A 149 9.41 -9.32 -0.70
CA ARG A 149 10.48 -10.29 -1.00
C ARG A 149 10.90 -10.32 -2.48
N ARG A 150 9.96 -10.16 -3.41
CA ARG A 150 10.24 -10.25 -4.85
C ARG A 150 10.90 -9.00 -5.44
N GLU A 151 10.57 -7.85 -4.90
CA GLU A 151 11.02 -6.53 -5.37
C GLU A 151 12.05 -5.94 -4.39
N LEU A 152 12.57 -6.75 -3.45
CA LEU A 152 13.34 -6.28 -2.30
C LEU A 152 14.56 -5.46 -2.73
N ASP A 153 15.35 -5.98 -3.67
CA ASP A 153 16.55 -5.31 -4.16
C ASP A 153 16.23 -3.92 -4.73
N GLU A 154 15.18 -3.82 -5.56
CA GLU A 154 14.74 -2.55 -6.13
C GLU A 154 14.22 -1.60 -5.04
N VAL A 155 13.40 -2.08 -4.11
CA VAL A 155 12.83 -1.25 -3.04
C VAL A 155 13.93 -0.72 -2.11
N LEU A 156 14.90 -1.56 -1.73
CA LEU A 156 16.03 -1.15 -0.90
C LEU A 156 16.89 -0.09 -1.60
N GLU A 157 17.20 -0.27 -2.89
CA GLU A 157 17.95 0.70 -3.67
C GLU A 157 17.25 2.06 -3.67
N HIS A 158 15.94 2.09 -3.94
CA HIS A 158 15.16 3.33 -3.94
C HIS A 158 15.14 4.02 -2.58
N MET A 159 14.98 3.27 -1.49
CA MET A 159 14.94 3.83 -0.15
C MET A 159 16.31 4.38 0.27
N MET A 160 17.40 3.71 -0.12
CA MET A 160 18.76 4.22 0.08
C MET A 160 19.01 5.51 -0.69
N GLN A 161 18.55 5.60 -1.94
CA GLN A 161 18.64 6.84 -2.73
C GLN A 161 17.88 7.98 -2.06
N ILE A 162 16.64 7.75 -1.59
CA ILE A 162 15.85 8.75 -0.88
C ILE A 162 16.55 9.19 0.41
N ALA A 163 17.01 8.23 1.22
CA ALA A 163 17.67 8.50 2.50
C ALA A 163 18.94 9.36 2.37
N THR A 164 19.66 9.23 1.27
CA THR A 164 20.94 9.93 1.03
C THR A 164 20.82 11.21 0.19
N THR A 165 19.64 11.50 -0.37
CA THR A 165 19.44 12.70 -1.21
C THR A 165 19.33 13.96 -0.36
N GLU A 166 20.41 14.77 -0.30
CA GLU A 166 20.49 15.95 0.57
C GLU A 166 19.49 17.07 0.27
N THR A 167 18.94 17.11 -0.94
CA THR A 167 17.95 18.10 -1.36
C THR A 167 16.55 17.82 -0.86
N LEU A 168 16.27 16.62 -0.33
CA LEU A 168 14.97 16.27 0.25
C LEU A 168 14.89 16.70 1.72
N LYS A 169 13.68 16.94 2.23
CA LYS A 169 13.48 17.26 3.64
C LYS A 169 13.93 16.12 4.52
N GLU A 170 14.46 16.49 5.68
CA GLU A 170 14.87 15.58 6.74
C GLU A 170 13.78 14.55 7.10
N GLY A 171 12.53 14.98 7.25
CA GLY A 171 11.41 14.06 7.53
C GLY A 171 11.19 13.00 6.44
N THR A 172 11.43 13.33 5.17
CA THR A 172 11.30 12.41 4.04
C THR A 172 12.43 11.37 4.07
N ARG A 173 13.66 11.81 4.29
CA ARG A 173 14.83 10.94 4.42
C ARG A 173 14.70 10.00 5.63
N HIS A 174 14.24 10.51 6.77
CA HIS A 174 14.03 9.71 7.97
C HIS A 174 12.98 8.63 7.80
N LEU A 175 11.90 8.88 7.06
CA LEU A 175 10.91 7.84 6.77
C LEU A 175 11.48 6.75 5.86
N ALA A 176 12.32 7.10 4.88
CA ALA A 176 13.01 6.09 4.07
C ALA A 176 13.96 5.23 4.91
N ILE A 177 14.70 5.84 5.86
CA ILE A 177 15.53 5.11 6.84
C ILE A 177 14.65 4.23 7.73
N GLY A 178 13.51 4.76 8.21
CA GLY A 178 12.55 4.02 9.03
C GLY A 178 12.07 2.76 8.32
N PHE A 179 11.72 2.86 7.04
CA PHE A 179 11.35 1.70 6.22
C PHE A 179 12.47 0.65 6.11
N LEU A 180 13.71 1.07 5.90
CA LEU A 180 14.85 0.15 5.87
C LEU A 180 15.02 -0.60 7.20
N ILE A 181 14.91 0.12 8.31
CA ILE A 181 14.97 -0.47 9.67
C ILE A 181 13.83 -1.48 9.85
N THR A 182 12.60 -1.12 9.48
CA THR A 182 11.43 -1.99 9.55
C THR A 182 11.67 -3.33 8.86
N LEU A 183 12.23 -3.34 7.64
CA LEU A 183 12.51 -4.58 6.92
C LEU A 183 13.60 -5.42 7.59
N VAL A 184 14.64 -4.78 8.13
CA VAL A 184 15.71 -5.46 8.87
C VAL A 184 15.15 -6.11 10.13
N GLU A 185 14.36 -5.39 10.92
CA GLU A 185 13.72 -5.93 12.12
C GLU A 185 12.76 -7.08 11.80
N ALA A 186 11.99 -6.95 10.71
CA ALA A 186 11.07 -7.99 10.30
C ALA A 186 11.78 -9.29 9.88
N ARG A 187 12.95 -9.18 9.23
CA ARG A 187 13.81 -10.34 8.92
C ARG A 187 14.24 -11.10 10.16
N GLU A 188 14.53 -10.42 11.27
CA GLU A 188 14.94 -11.08 12.51
C GLU A 188 13.78 -11.86 13.17
N ARG A 189 12.54 -11.40 12.96
CA ARG A 189 11.31 -12.00 13.49
C ARG A 189 10.85 -13.23 12.68
N GLU A 190 11.17 -13.33 11.38
CA GLU A 190 10.77 -14.46 10.52
C GLU A 190 11.95 -15.37 10.08
N PRO A 191 12.07 -16.61 10.62
CA PRO A 191 13.19 -17.51 10.29
C PRO A 191 13.25 -17.96 8.81
N MET A 192 12.15 -17.84 8.04
CA MET A 192 12.09 -18.17 6.60
C MET A 192 12.92 -17.24 5.68
N MET A 193 13.49 -16.13 6.20
CA MET A 193 14.27 -15.18 5.40
C MET A 193 15.79 -15.31 5.62
N ARG A 194 16.23 -16.26 6.47
CA ARG A 194 17.66 -16.54 6.69
C ARG A 194 18.30 -17.27 5.51
N GLU A 195 17.58 -18.19 4.87
CA GLU A 195 18.13 -19.06 3.82
C GLU A 195 18.50 -18.34 2.51
N LEU A 196 17.86 -17.21 2.18
CA LEU A 196 18.05 -16.54 0.89
C LEU A 196 19.35 -15.71 0.76
N ILE A 197 20.00 -15.38 1.88
CA ILE A 197 21.25 -14.60 1.89
C ILE A 197 22.46 -15.52 2.02
N ASP A 198 22.33 -16.63 2.77
CA ASP A 198 23.40 -17.62 2.90
C ASP A 198 23.68 -18.35 1.57
N GLU A 199 22.65 -18.58 0.74
CA GLU A 199 22.82 -19.22 -0.58
C GLU A 199 23.52 -18.31 -1.61
N LYS A 200 23.35 -16.97 -1.50
CA LYS A 200 24.04 -15.99 -2.36
C LYS A 200 25.43 -15.59 -1.85
N GLY A 201 25.75 -15.87 -0.57
CA GLY A 201 27.04 -15.57 0.05
C GLY A 201 28.10 -16.66 -0.08
N MET A 202 27.75 -17.84 -0.60
CA MET A 202 28.62 -19.02 -0.61
C MET A 202 29.01 -19.44 -2.03
N ALA A 203 29.61 -18.53 -2.81
CA ALA A 203 30.40 -18.93 -3.97
C ALA A 203 31.86 -19.13 -3.53
N PRO A 204 32.39 -20.37 -3.44
CA PRO A 204 33.80 -20.57 -3.15
C PRO A 204 34.66 -20.07 -4.33
N CYS A 205 35.68 -19.25 -4.02
CA CYS A 205 36.71 -18.87 -4.98
C CYS A 205 37.37 -20.14 -5.58
N PRO A 206 37.50 -20.23 -6.92
CA PRO A 206 38.21 -21.36 -7.52
C PRO A 206 39.70 -21.26 -7.21
N THR A 207 40.28 -22.38 -6.77
CA THR A 207 41.73 -22.60 -6.72
C THR A 207 42.14 -23.49 -7.88
#